data_AF-A0A1Y4GHU2-F1
#
_entry.id   AF-A0A1Y4GHU2-F1
#
_cell.length_a   1.000
_cell.length_b   1.000
_cell.length_c   1.000
_cell.angle_alpha   90.00
_cell.angle_beta   90.00
_cell.angle_gamma   90.00
#
_symmetry.space_group_name_H-M   'P 1'
#
loop_
_entity.id
_entity.type
_entity.pdbx_description
1 polymer ?
#
loop_
_entity_poly.entity_id
_entity_poly.type
_entity_poly.pdbx_seq_one_letter_code
_entity_poly.pdbx_strand_id
1 'polypeptide(L)'
;MPKLKTSLTETHHGGIVAAFYKTLAECFGKERGLDIFMTASRAYGARRGRRMAMRALRDGNPLDVTSYFAYGELLCDDEGLTDCGTYEAAPGVVHERQTDCWWAREFRAMGCAECGVDYCREIDGSILRGFNPSLGFLCAQNMHLNSSCDFYFSSPEIKEDFMETYAKRLKPGERVKREMAYHCADIYQMFGRVLGQVAPERAGEVVGKVRSMLAERYGEDFWPAVEAYDGTDFESI
;
A
#
# COMPACT_ATOMS: atom_id res chain seq x y z
N MET A 1 -0.46 5.22 -31.65
CA MET A 1 -1.57 5.88 -30.94
C MET A 1 -1.08 6.18 -29.53
N PRO A 2 -1.07 7.43 -29.08
CA PRO A 2 -0.73 7.74 -27.70
C PRO A 2 -1.84 7.15 -26.82
N LYS A 3 -1.48 6.23 -25.92
CA LYS A 3 -2.42 5.73 -24.91
C LYS A 3 -2.84 6.94 -24.08
N LEU A 4 -4.14 7.25 -24.04
CA LEU A 4 -4.68 8.14 -23.02
C LEU A 4 -4.31 7.50 -21.68
N LYS A 5 -3.34 8.09 -20.98
CA LYS A 5 -2.80 7.52 -19.75
C LYS A 5 -3.63 8.12 -18.62
N THR A 6 -4.78 7.52 -18.32
CA THR A 6 -5.50 7.86 -17.10
C THR A 6 -4.60 7.48 -15.93
N SER A 7 -3.98 8.47 -15.27
CA SER A 7 -3.16 8.24 -14.08
C SER A 7 -4.11 7.87 -12.93
N LEU A 8 -4.04 6.63 -12.46
CA LEU A 8 -4.65 6.31 -11.18
C LEU A 8 -3.83 6.98 -10.07
N THR A 9 -4.48 7.28 -8.95
CA THR A 9 -3.92 7.99 -7.79
C THR A 9 -4.24 7.24 -6.50
N GLU A 10 -3.68 7.65 -5.37
CA GLU A 10 -3.91 7.05 -4.05
C GLU A 10 -5.40 6.97 -3.71
N THR A 11 -6.20 7.93 -4.19
CA THR A 11 -7.66 7.91 -4.09
C THR A 11 -8.23 6.64 -4.69
N HIS A 12 -7.81 6.27 -5.89
CA HIS A 12 -8.31 5.06 -6.57
C HIS A 12 -7.92 3.79 -5.82
N HIS A 13 -6.69 3.75 -5.29
CA HIS A 13 -6.22 2.64 -4.46
C HIS A 13 -7.04 2.51 -3.16
N GLY A 14 -7.26 3.62 -2.45
CA GLY A 14 -8.14 3.68 -1.29
C GLY A 14 -9.58 3.27 -1.62
N GLY A 15 -10.06 3.62 -2.81
CA GLY A 15 -11.35 3.17 -3.33
C GLY A 15 -11.49 1.66 -3.35
N ILE A 16 -10.50 0.98 -3.94
CA ILE A 16 -10.47 -0.49 -4.02
C ILE A 16 -10.52 -1.10 -2.63
N VAL A 17 -9.70 -0.59 -1.71
CA VAL A 17 -9.65 -1.06 -0.33
C VAL A 17 -11.01 -0.90 0.36
N ALA A 18 -11.63 0.28 0.29
CA ALA A 18 -12.93 0.54 0.89
C ALA A 18 -14.07 -0.28 0.25
N ALA A 19 -14.03 -0.48 -1.06
CA ALA A 19 -15.01 -1.31 -1.77
C ALA A 19 -14.96 -2.76 -1.27
N PHE A 20 -13.75 -3.35 -1.19
CA PHE A 20 -13.61 -4.69 -0.62
C PHE A 20 -14.02 -4.76 0.85
N TYR A 21 -13.64 -3.78 1.67
CA TYR A 21 -14.02 -3.74 3.09
C TYR A 21 -15.55 -3.81 3.26
N LYS A 22 -16.29 -2.95 2.55
CA LYS A 22 -17.76 -2.91 2.58
C LYS A 22 -18.38 -4.20 2.06
N THR A 23 -17.95 -4.65 0.87
CA THR A 23 -18.56 -5.80 0.22
C THR A 23 -18.27 -7.09 0.98
N LEU A 24 -17.08 -7.27 1.55
CA LEU A 24 -16.77 -8.44 2.37
C LEU A 24 -17.62 -8.46 3.65
N ALA A 25 -17.81 -7.32 4.31
CA ALA A 25 -18.68 -7.22 5.48
C ALA A 25 -20.15 -7.50 5.13
N GLU A 26 -20.64 -6.99 3.99
CA GLU A 26 -21.99 -7.25 3.50
C GLU A 26 -22.21 -8.73 3.17
N CYS A 27 -21.28 -9.33 2.42
CA CYS A 27 -21.42 -10.70 1.98
C CYS A 27 -21.23 -11.69 3.13
N PHE A 28 -20.18 -11.56 3.94
CA PHE A 28 -19.78 -12.57 4.92
C PHE A 28 -20.13 -12.25 6.37
N GLY A 29 -20.74 -11.08 6.62
CA GLY A 29 -20.89 -10.53 7.96
C GLY A 29 -19.61 -9.83 8.44
N LYS A 30 -19.75 -8.97 9.45
CA LYS A 30 -18.68 -8.05 9.89
C LYS A 30 -17.39 -8.77 10.27
N GLU A 31 -17.46 -9.79 11.12
CA GLU A 31 -16.27 -10.48 11.65
C GLU A 31 -15.52 -11.27 10.56
N ARG A 32 -16.21 -12.21 9.89
CA ARG A 32 -15.61 -13.01 8.83
C ARG A 32 -15.15 -12.16 7.64
N GLY A 33 -15.93 -11.12 7.29
CA GLY A 33 -15.55 -10.17 6.25
C GLY A 33 -14.26 -9.43 6.59
N LEU A 34 -14.11 -8.99 7.83
CA LEU A 34 -12.90 -8.33 8.33
C LEU A 34 -11.70 -9.28 8.31
N ASP A 35 -11.84 -10.54 8.71
CA ASP A 35 -10.73 -11.51 8.69
C ASP A 35 -10.20 -11.75 7.27
N ILE A 36 -11.10 -11.88 6.29
CA ILE A 36 -10.73 -12.01 4.87
C ILE A 36 -10.03 -10.73 4.40
N PHE A 37 -10.59 -9.56 4.74
CA PHE A 37 -10.05 -8.26 4.37
C PHE A 37 -8.63 -8.04 4.92
N MET A 38 -8.42 -8.33 6.21
CA MET A 38 -7.12 -8.18 6.85
C MET A 38 -6.11 -9.19 6.33
N THR A 39 -6.54 -10.41 6.00
CA THR A 39 -5.68 -11.42 5.37
C THR A 39 -5.16 -10.94 4.01
N ALA A 40 -6.05 -10.44 3.15
CA ALA A 40 -5.67 -9.90 1.84
C ALA A 40 -4.78 -8.65 1.95
N SER A 41 -5.13 -7.71 2.84
CA SER A 41 -4.38 -6.47 3.04
C SER A 41 -2.96 -6.72 3.53
N ARG A 42 -2.78 -7.61 4.52
CA ARG A 42 -1.47 -8.00 5.04
C ARG A 42 -0.65 -8.73 3.98
N ALA A 43 -1.28 -9.63 3.22
CA ALA A 43 -0.61 -10.35 2.15
C ALA A 43 -0.12 -9.40 1.05
N TYR A 44 -0.95 -8.42 0.64
CA TYR A 44 -0.60 -7.39 -0.33
C TYR A 44 0.59 -6.55 0.14
N GLY A 45 0.53 -6.03 1.38
CA GLY A 45 1.64 -5.29 1.97
C GLY A 45 2.93 -6.10 1.98
N ALA A 46 2.88 -7.34 2.45
CA ALA A 46 4.04 -8.23 2.48
C ALA A 46 4.59 -8.53 1.08
N ARG A 47 3.73 -8.67 0.06
CA ARG A 47 4.15 -8.87 -1.34
C ARG A 47 4.93 -7.66 -1.86
N ARG A 48 4.43 -6.45 -1.62
CA ARG A 48 5.14 -5.22 -1.95
C ARG A 48 6.51 -5.16 -1.26
N GLY A 49 6.55 -5.45 0.05
CA GLY A 49 7.79 -5.52 0.81
C GLY A 49 8.81 -6.52 0.24
N ARG A 50 8.35 -7.72 -0.13
CA ARG A 50 9.20 -8.74 -0.76
C ARG A 50 9.81 -8.25 -2.07
N ARG A 51 9.03 -7.59 -2.94
CA ARG A 51 9.56 -7.01 -4.19
C ARG A 51 10.64 -5.97 -3.91
N MET A 52 10.42 -5.10 -2.92
CA MET A 52 11.43 -4.13 -2.49
C MET A 52 12.73 -4.83 -2.05
N ALA A 53 12.62 -5.90 -1.24
CA ALA A 53 13.77 -6.67 -0.78
C ALA A 53 14.49 -7.40 -1.93
N MET A 54 13.74 -8.02 -2.84
CA MET A 54 14.31 -8.72 -3.99
C MET A 54 15.09 -7.75 -4.90
N ARG A 55 14.60 -6.52 -5.11
CA ARG A 55 15.35 -5.49 -5.87
C ARG A 55 16.61 -5.06 -5.13
N ALA A 56 16.55 -4.86 -3.81
CA ALA A 56 17.74 -4.57 -3.01
C ALA A 56 18.80 -5.67 -3.13
N LEU A 57 18.39 -6.94 -3.02
CA LEU A 57 19.27 -8.11 -3.17
C LEU A 57 19.85 -8.23 -4.59
N ARG A 58 19.03 -8.06 -5.64
CA ARG A 58 19.46 -8.06 -7.05
C ARG A 58 20.60 -7.05 -7.26
N ASP A 59 20.48 -5.90 -6.61
CA ASP A 59 21.41 -4.78 -6.75
C ASP A 59 22.58 -4.85 -5.73
N GLY A 60 22.68 -5.94 -4.96
CA GLY A 60 23.78 -6.21 -4.02
C GLY A 60 23.72 -5.43 -2.70
N ASN A 61 22.55 -4.90 -2.32
CA ASN A 61 22.36 -4.10 -1.11
C ASN A 61 21.85 -4.96 0.06
N PRO A 62 22.18 -4.58 1.32
CA PRO A 62 21.66 -5.25 2.51
C PRO A 62 20.15 -5.06 2.66
N LEU A 63 19.50 -5.86 3.52
CA LEU A 63 18.09 -5.68 3.87
C LEU A 63 17.95 -4.87 5.17
N ASP A 64 18.59 -3.70 5.20
CA ASP A 64 18.62 -2.79 6.35
C ASP A 64 17.61 -1.63 6.20
N VAL A 65 17.54 -0.73 7.18
CA VAL A 65 16.61 0.41 7.11
C VAL A 65 16.96 1.37 5.97
N THR A 66 18.25 1.54 5.66
CA THR A 66 18.74 2.33 4.53
C THR A 66 18.13 1.85 3.22
N SER A 67 18.18 0.53 3.01
CA SER A 67 17.66 -0.11 1.81
C SER A 67 16.14 -0.11 1.77
N TYR A 68 15.46 -0.24 2.91
CA TYR A 68 14.00 -0.10 2.97
C TYR A 68 13.54 1.26 2.42
N PHE A 69 14.13 2.37 2.90
CA PHE A 69 13.79 3.71 2.42
C PHE A 69 14.18 3.92 0.95
N ALA A 70 15.38 3.48 0.55
CA ALA A 70 15.86 3.65 -0.83
C ALA A 70 15.07 2.83 -1.87
N TYR A 71 14.54 1.68 -1.47
CA TYR A 71 13.80 0.76 -2.36
C TYR A 71 12.28 0.89 -2.25
N GLY A 72 11.75 1.92 -1.56
CA GLY A 72 10.31 2.16 -1.46
C GLY A 72 9.63 2.13 -2.84
N GLU A 73 8.74 1.17 -3.07
CA GLU A 73 8.24 0.88 -4.44
C GLU A 73 7.27 1.94 -4.99
N LEU A 74 6.57 2.65 -4.12
CA LEU A 74 5.56 3.61 -4.58
C LEU A 74 6.22 4.81 -5.25
N LEU A 75 5.80 5.09 -6.48
CA LEU A 75 6.05 6.35 -7.17
C LEU A 75 5.00 7.37 -6.70
N CYS A 76 5.43 8.36 -5.92
CA CYS A 76 4.63 9.56 -5.70
C CYS A 76 4.92 10.51 -6.86
N ASP A 77 3.94 10.80 -7.71
CA ASP A 77 4.05 11.80 -8.78
C ASP A 77 3.42 13.13 -8.36
N ASP A 78 3.70 14.20 -9.12
CA ASP A 78 3.24 15.57 -8.83
C ASP A 78 1.70 15.73 -8.93
N GLU A 79 0.97 14.72 -9.44
CA GLU A 79 -0.50 14.68 -9.48
C GLU A 79 -1.13 13.97 -8.25
N GLY A 80 -0.31 13.29 -7.45
CA GLY A 80 -0.69 12.55 -6.24
C GLY A 80 -0.22 13.21 -4.93
N LEU A 81 0.11 12.38 -3.93
CA LEU A 81 0.49 12.83 -2.59
C LEU A 81 1.66 13.84 -2.63
N THR A 82 1.37 15.14 -2.48
CA THR A 82 2.40 16.11 -2.06
C THR A 82 2.80 15.70 -0.65
N ASP A 83 4.02 15.20 -0.47
CA ASP A 83 4.50 14.66 0.81
C ASP A 83 4.47 15.75 1.89
N CYS A 84 3.33 15.88 2.57
CA CYS A 84 3.16 16.68 3.78
C CYS A 84 3.68 15.92 5.02
N GLY A 85 4.39 14.82 4.79
CA GLY A 85 5.12 14.07 5.78
C GLY A 85 6.37 14.80 6.23
N THR A 86 6.61 14.83 7.53
CA THR A 86 7.92 15.22 8.07
C THR A 86 8.67 13.97 8.50
N TYR A 87 9.97 13.94 8.21
CA TYR A 87 10.87 12.89 8.66
C TYR A 87 11.95 13.50 9.55
N GLU A 88 12.02 13.02 10.79
CA GLU A 88 13.03 13.43 11.76
C GLU A 88 13.86 12.21 12.14
N ALA A 89 15.18 12.27 11.93
CA ALA A 89 16.09 11.22 12.37
C ALA A 89 16.79 11.61 13.66
N ALA A 90 16.81 10.68 14.61
CA ALA A 90 17.62 10.72 15.82
C ALA A 90 18.43 9.41 15.91
N PRO A 91 19.48 9.34 16.74
CA PRO A 91 20.26 8.11 16.88
C PRO A 91 19.35 6.91 17.20
N GLY A 92 19.35 5.91 16.30
CA GLY A 92 18.57 4.69 16.44
C GLY A 92 17.12 4.74 15.91
N VAL A 93 16.59 5.90 15.48
CA VAL A 93 15.18 6.02 15.08
C VAL A 93 14.93 7.09 14.01
N VAL A 94 14.08 6.76 13.03
CA VAL A 94 13.41 7.73 12.16
C VAL A 94 11.96 7.84 12.60
N HIS A 95 11.51 9.05 12.90
CA HIS A 95 10.11 9.39 13.10
C HIS A 95 9.55 10.00 11.82
N GLU A 96 8.58 9.31 11.23
CA GLU A 96 7.76 9.83 10.14
C GLU A 96 6.42 10.28 10.70
N ARG A 97 6.02 11.52 10.39
CA ARG A 97 4.74 12.09 10.79
C ARG A 97 3.96 12.53 9.57
N GLN A 98 2.84 11.87 9.30
CA GLN A 98 1.96 12.17 8.18
C GLN A 98 0.71 12.91 8.67
N THR A 99 0.43 14.09 8.10
CA THR A 99 -0.72 14.94 8.50
C THR A 99 -1.77 15.08 7.40
N ASP A 100 -1.46 14.62 6.19
CA ASP A 100 -2.38 14.61 5.06
C ASP A 100 -2.24 13.30 4.28
N CYS A 101 -3.36 12.69 3.92
CA CYS A 101 -3.38 11.37 3.32
C CYS A 101 -4.59 11.20 2.40
N TRP A 102 -4.30 10.86 1.15
CA TRP A 102 -5.32 10.67 0.12
C TRP A 102 -6.17 9.42 0.38
N TRP A 103 -5.60 8.34 0.91
CA TRP A 103 -6.38 7.19 1.39
C TRP A 103 -7.36 7.61 2.48
N ALA A 104 -6.93 8.43 3.44
CA ALA A 104 -7.79 8.85 4.53
C ALA A 104 -8.96 9.73 4.04
N ARG A 105 -8.69 10.66 3.11
CA ARG A 105 -9.72 11.46 2.43
C ARG A 105 -10.72 10.56 1.72
N GLU A 106 -10.22 9.55 1.02
CA GLU A 106 -11.06 8.66 0.25
C GLU A 106 -11.94 7.76 1.11
N PHE A 107 -11.39 7.16 2.17
CA PHE A 107 -12.16 6.39 3.13
C PHE A 107 -13.28 7.22 3.75
N ARG A 108 -13.05 8.52 4.04
CA ARG A 108 -14.11 9.44 4.49
C ARG A 108 -15.13 9.74 3.38
N ALA A 109 -14.68 10.02 2.16
CA ALA A 109 -15.55 10.32 1.02
C ALA A 109 -16.46 9.14 0.65
N MET A 110 -16.01 7.91 0.89
CA MET A 110 -16.80 6.70 0.75
C MET A 110 -17.63 6.36 2.00
N GLY A 111 -17.62 7.16 3.06
CA GLY A 111 -18.33 6.86 4.31
C GLY A 111 -17.84 5.58 5.00
N CYS A 112 -16.54 5.30 4.90
CA CYS A 112 -15.90 4.06 5.35
C CYS A 112 -14.68 4.35 6.25
N ALA A 113 -14.80 5.29 7.18
CA ALA A 113 -13.68 5.68 8.04
C ALA A 113 -13.14 4.51 8.90
N GLU A 114 -13.99 3.55 9.30
CA GLU A 114 -13.57 2.32 10.00
C GLU A 114 -12.54 1.51 9.20
N CYS A 115 -12.70 1.45 7.87
CA CYS A 115 -11.73 0.78 7.00
C CYS A 115 -10.33 1.39 7.15
N GLY A 116 -10.24 2.72 7.31
CA GLY A 116 -8.96 3.39 7.55
C GLY A 116 -8.36 3.10 8.93
N VAL A 117 -9.19 2.85 9.95
CA VAL A 117 -8.70 2.41 11.26
C VAL A 117 -8.05 1.03 11.14
N ASP A 118 -8.72 0.08 10.49
CA ASP A 118 -8.27 -1.30 10.40
C ASP A 118 -7.12 -1.48 9.40
N TYR A 119 -7.25 -0.94 8.19
CA TYR A 119 -6.26 -1.08 7.12
C TYR A 119 -4.94 -0.37 7.46
N CYS A 120 -5.00 0.91 7.84
CA CYS A 120 -3.79 1.71 8.08
C CYS A 120 -3.03 1.29 9.33
N ARG A 121 -3.66 0.54 10.26
CA ARG A 121 -2.96 -0.06 11.40
C ARG A 121 -1.94 -1.12 10.98
N GLU A 122 -2.12 -1.76 9.82
CA GLU A 122 -1.39 -2.97 9.45
C GLU A 122 -0.59 -2.86 8.15
N ILE A 123 -0.99 -1.99 7.21
CA ILE A 123 -0.42 -2.00 5.86
C ILE A 123 1.09 -1.71 5.85
N ASP A 124 1.54 -0.62 6.49
CA ASP A 124 2.95 -0.23 6.50
C ASP A 124 3.82 -1.24 7.24
N GLY A 125 3.33 -1.73 8.38
CA GLY A 125 3.98 -2.81 9.11
C GLY A 125 4.07 -4.10 8.29
N SER A 126 3.08 -4.39 7.45
CA SER A 126 3.11 -5.56 6.56
C SER A 126 4.10 -5.40 5.41
N ILE A 127 4.25 -4.19 4.86
CA ILE A 127 5.28 -3.86 3.87
C ILE A 127 6.67 -4.06 4.48
N LEU A 128 6.91 -3.49 5.65
CA LEU A 128 8.20 -3.62 6.33
C LEU A 128 8.52 -5.07 6.71
N ARG A 129 7.55 -5.82 7.24
CA ARG A 129 7.72 -7.27 7.52
C ARG A 129 7.99 -8.08 6.25
N GLY A 130 7.38 -7.71 5.12
CA GLY A 130 7.65 -8.33 3.83
C GLY A 130 9.05 -8.03 3.30
N PHE A 131 9.58 -6.85 3.62
CA PHE A 131 10.95 -6.46 3.27
C PHE A 131 11.98 -7.16 4.16
N ASN A 132 11.88 -7.00 5.47
CA ASN A 132 12.68 -7.70 6.47
C ASN A 132 11.94 -7.71 7.82
N PRO A 133 11.50 -8.88 8.32
CA PRO A 133 10.74 -8.97 9.57
C PRO A 133 11.55 -8.66 10.84
N SER A 134 12.88 -8.55 10.74
CA SER A 134 13.75 -8.18 11.87
C SER A 134 13.91 -6.67 12.06
N LEU A 135 13.40 -5.84 11.13
CA LEU A 135 13.46 -4.38 11.28
C LEU A 135 12.44 -3.89 12.31
N GLY A 136 12.84 -2.91 13.13
CA GLY A 136 11.98 -2.29 14.12
C GLY A 136 11.00 -1.33 13.47
N PHE A 137 9.70 -1.54 13.69
CA PHE A 137 8.65 -0.64 13.24
C PHE A 137 7.51 -0.53 14.26
N LEU A 138 7.06 0.70 14.48
CA LEU A 138 5.89 1.02 15.30
C LEU A 138 5.02 2.06 14.60
N CYS A 139 3.76 1.73 14.36
CA CYS A 139 2.70 2.70 14.08
C CYS A 139 2.09 3.13 15.43
N ALA A 140 2.46 4.30 15.92
CA ALA A 140 2.05 4.80 17.23
C ALA A 140 0.72 5.54 17.18
N GLN A 141 0.43 6.22 16.07
CA GLN A 141 -0.82 6.95 15.85
C GLN A 141 -1.37 6.67 14.46
N ASN A 142 -2.70 6.66 14.37
CA ASN A 142 -3.45 6.55 13.12
C ASN A 142 -4.36 7.78 13.00
N MET A 143 -4.29 8.50 11.87
CA MET A 143 -5.05 9.73 11.62
C MET A 143 -6.57 9.54 11.44
N HIS A 144 -7.03 8.30 11.44
CA HIS A 144 -8.46 8.00 11.53
C HIS A 144 -8.99 8.14 12.97
N LEU A 145 -8.10 8.08 13.96
CA LEU A 145 -8.39 8.26 15.39
C LEU A 145 -7.73 9.52 15.97
N ASN A 146 -6.81 10.14 15.25
CA ASN A 146 -5.98 11.28 15.67
C ASN A 146 -5.85 12.29 14.52
N SER A 147 -5.07 13.35 14.71
CA SER A 147 -4.77 14.33 13.66
C SER A 147 -3.60 13.94 12.73
N SER A 148 -2.88 12.87 13.04
CA SER A 148 -1.71 12.40 12.28
C SER A 148 -1.57 10.88 12.34
N CYS A 149 -0.81 10.33 11.38
CA CYS A 149 -0.13 9.05 11.57
C CYS A 149 1.30 9.32 12.03
N ASP A 150 1.76 8.54 12.99
CA ASP A 150 3.12 8.63 13.52
C ASP A 150 3.77 7.26 13.46
N PHE A 151 4.83 7.15 12.67
CA PHE A 151 5.58 5.92 12.44
C PHE A 151 7.00 6.07 12.96
N TYR A 152 7.49 5.01 13.60
CA TYR A 152 8.86 4.94 14.10
C TYR A 152 9.55 3.74 13.47
N PHE A 153 10.64 4.01 12.75
CA PHE A 153 11.53 3.00 12.19
C PHE A 153 12.79 2.95 13.03
N SER A 154 13.12 1.81 13.61
CA SER A 154 14.25 1.69 14.55
C SER A 154 15.35 0.81 13.98
N SER A 155 16.58 1.34 13.97
CA SER A 155 17.78 0.59 13.58
C SER A 155 19.05 1.23 14.11
N PRO A 156 20.08 0.46 14.55
CA PRO A 156 21.32 1.00 15.08
C PRO A 156 22.11 1.89 14.11
N GLU A 157 21.97 1.69 12.79
CA GLU A 157 22.65 2.52 11.77
C GLU A 157 22.05 3.91 11.56
N ILE A 158 20.88 4.21 12.17
CA ILE A 158 20.22 5.51 12.04
C ILE A 158 20.99 6.54 12.87
N LYS A 159 21.35 7.63 12.21
CA LYS A 159 22.01 8.82 12.77
C LYS A 159 21.17 10.05 12.43
N GLU A 160 21.48 11.18 13.05
CA GLU A 160 20.77 12.45 12.81
C GLU A 160 20.77 12.87 11.32
N ASP A 161 21.84 12.54 10.59
CA ASP A 161 22.00 12.83 9.16
C ASP A 161 21.34 11.79 8.23
N PHE A 162 20.60 10.82 8.77
CA PHE A 162 20.14 9.66 8.00
C PHE A 162 19.22 10.08 6.84
N MET A 163 18.22 10.94 7.09
CA MET A 163 17.27 11.36 6.05
C MET A 163 17.92 12.15 4.91
N GLU A 164 19.04 12.84 5.18
CA GLU A 164 19.77 13.61 4.17
C GLU A 164 20.74 12.74 3.34
N THR A 165 21.12 11.58 3.87
CA THR A 165 22.24 10.78 3.33
C THR A 165 21.84 9.41 2.82
N TYR A 166 20.74 8.80 3.29
CA TYR A 166 20.37 7.41 2.94
C TYR A 166 20.32 7.17 1.42
N ALA A 167 19.75 8.11 0.66
CA ALA A 167 19.63 8.00 -0.79
C ALA A 167 20.99 8.02 -1.52
N LYS A 168 22.03 8.59 -0.91
CA LYS A 168 23.41 8.62 -1.44
C LYS A 168 24.24 7.42 -0.97
N ARG A 169 23.82 6.77 0.13
CA ARG A 169 24.49 5.57 0.69
C ARG A 169 24.30 4.36 -0.23
N LEU A 170 23.27 4.38 -1.08
CA LEU A 170 22.95 3.31 -2.01
C LEU A 170 22.80 3.88 -3.42
N LYS A 171 23.00 3.02 -4.42
CA LYS A 171 22.59 3.31 -5.81
C LYS A 171 21.43 2.38 -6.12
N PRO A 172 20.17 2.82 -5.97
CA PRO A 172 19.03 1.99 -6.33
C PRO A 172 19.13 1.64 -7.83
N GLY A 173 18.98 0.37 -8.19
CA GLY A 173 18.96 -0.02 -9.59
C GLY A 173 17.72 0.49 -10.32
N GLU A 174 17.58 0.08 -11.58
CA GLU A 174 16.41 0.46 -12.37
C GLU A 174 15.12 -0.19 -11.84
N ARG A 175 13.97 0.44 -12.14
CA ARG A 175 12.61 -0.08 -11.90
C ARG A 175 12.23 -0.32 -10.44
N VAL A 176 12.83 0.43 -9.52
CA VAL A 176 12.45 0.42 -8.09
C VAL A 176 11.02 0.93 -7.91
N LYS A 177 10.66 2.00 -8.63
CA LYS A 177 9.38 2.69 -8.52
C LYS A 177 8.34 2.11 -9.47
N ARG A 178 7.09 2.05 -9.01
CA ARG A 178 5.91 1.62 -9.79
C ARG A 178 4.80 2.64 -9.65
N GLU A 179 4.06 2.83 -10.74
CA GLU A 179 2.92 3.75 -10.78
C GLU A 179 1.74 3.22 -9.95
N MET A 180 0.84 4.12 -9.56
CA MET A 180 -0.33 3.72 -8.76
C MET A 180 -1.25 2.72 -9.47
N ALA A 181 -1.31 2.74 -10.80
CA ALA A 181 -2.11 1.77 -11.55
C ALA A 181 -1.63 0.32 -11.30
N TYR A 182 -0.32 0.11 -11.19
CA TYR A 182 0.26 -1.18 -10.79
C TYR A 182 -0.14 -1.56 -9.36
N HIS A 183 -0.12 -0.61 -8.43
CA HIS A 183 -0.53 -0.87 -7.04
C HIS A 183 -2.03 -1.15 -6.90
N CYS A 184 -2.87 -0.48 -7.69
CA CYS A 184 -4.30 -0.74 -7.78
C CYS A 184 -4.57 -2.15 -8.30
N ALA A 185 -3.87 -2.57 -9.35
CA ALA A 185 -3.99 -3.91 -9.90
C ALA A 185 -3.47 -4.99 -8.95
N ASP A 186 -2.33 -4.77 -8.28
CA ASP A 186 -1.77 -5.73 -7.33
C ASP A 186 -2.70 -5.98 -6.14
N ILE A 187 -3.21 -4.90 -5.52
CA ILE A 187 -4.12 -5.07 -4.38
C ILE A 187 -5.42 -5.74 -4.81
N TYR A 188 -6.01 -5.33 -5.94
CA TYR A 188 -7.21 -5.95 -6.48
C TYR A 188 -7.00 -7.46 -6.74
N GLN A 189 -5.88 -7.81 -7.37
CA GLN A 189 -5.50 -9.19 -7.63
C GLN A 189 -5.29 -9.99 -6.33
N MET A 190 -4.67 -9.39 -5.31
CA MET A 190 -4.47 -10.06 -4.01
C MET A 190 -5.80 -10.37 -3.32
N PHE A 191 -6.73 -9.41 -3.30
CA PHE A 191 -8.07 -9.64 -2.77
C PHE A 191 -8.79 -10.75 -3.54
N GLY A 192 -8.75 -10.73 -4.88
CA GLY A 192 -9.29 -11.81 -5.71
C GLY A 192 -8.66 -13.17 -5.41
N ARG A 193 -7.34 -13.23 -5.22
CA ARG A 193 -6.59 -14.45 -4.89
C ARG A 193 -7.02 -15.03 -3.54
N VAL A 194 -7.06 -14.21 -2.49
CA VAL A 194 -7.48 -14.67 -1.15
C VAL A 194 -8.93 -15.12 -1.19
N LEU A 195 -9.82 -14.32 -1.79
CA LEU A 195 -11.24 -14.65 -1.89
C LEU A 195 -11.49 -15.96 -2.63
N GLY A 196 -10.80 -16.19 -3.75
CA GLY A 196 -10.89 -17.43 -4.51
C GLY A 196 -10.42 -18.67 -3.73
N GLN A 197 -9.58 -18.51 -2.70
CA GLN A 197 -9.15 -19.61 -1.85
C GLN A 197 -10.11 -19.86 -0.68
N VAL A 198 -10.69 -18.82 -0.10
CA VAL A 198 -11.47 -18.92 1.16
C VAL A 198 -12.98 -18.96 0.97
N ALA A 199 -13.49 -18.50 -0.18
CA ALA A 199 -14.90 -18.50 -0.53
C ALA A 199 -15.12 -18.48 -2.06
N PRO A 200 -14.61 -19.47 -2.81
CA PRO A 200 -14.71 -19.52 -4.27
C PRO A 200 -16.16 -19.42 -4.78
N GLU A 201 -17.12 -19.99 -4.05
CA GLU A 201 -18.53 -20.00 -4.39
C GLU A 201 -19.20 -18.61 -4.35
N ARG A 202 -18.59 -17.66 -3.63
CA ARG A 202 -19.06 -16.27 -3.53
C ARG A 202 -18.11 -15.26 -4.16
N ALA A 203 -16.99 -15.72 -4.71
CA ALA A 203 -15.98 -14.83 -5.28
C ALA A 203 -16.55 -13.93 -6.39
N GLY A 204 -17.38 -14.49 -7.28
CA GLY A 204 -18.04 -13.75 -8.34
C GLY A 204 -19.01 -12.67 -7.84
N GLU A 205 -19.74 -12.93 -6.74
CA GLU A 205 -20.68 -11.98 -6.13
C GLU A 205 -19.93 -10.74 -5.60
N VAL A 206 -18.87 -10.96 -4.82
CA VAL A 206 -18.06 -9.88 -4.24
C VAL A 206 -17.36 -9.09 -5.34
N VAL A 207 -16.72 -9.78 -6.29
CA VAL A 207 -16.03 -9.13 -7.41
C VAL A 207 -17.01 -8.29 -8.23
N GLY A 208 -18.21 -8.80 -8.52
CA GLY A 208 -19.24 -8.05 -9.22
C GLY A 208 -19.64 -6.77 -8.49
N LYS A 209 -19.93 -6.86 -7.18
CA LYS A 209 -20.29 -5.70 -6.34
C LYS A 209 -19.17 -4.66 -6.28
N VAL A 210 -17.93 -5.09 -6.05
CA VAL A 210 -16.74 -4.19 -6.04
C VAL A 210 -16.57 -3.52 -7.39
N ARG A 211 -16.72 -4.27 -8.49
CA ARG A 211 -16.62 -3.73 -9.85
C ARG A 211 -17.65 -2.64 -10.13
N SER A 212 -18.91 -2.89 -9.80
CA SER A 212 -19.98 -1.90 -9.94
C SER A 212 -19.74 -0.65 -9.10
N MET A 213 -19.32 -0.80 -7.84
CA MET A 213 -19.08 0.33 -6.94
C MET A 213 -17.97 1.26 -7.45
N LEU A 214 -16.87 0.68 -7.94
CA LEU A 214 -15.73 1.47 -8.43
C LEU A 214 -16.02 2.08 -9.80
N ALA A 215 -16.77 1.38 -10.67
CA ALA A 215 -17.22 1.94 -11.94
C ALA A 215 -18.17 3.14 -11.76
N GLU A 216 -19.12 3.04 -10.83
CA GLU A 216 -20.02 4.14 -10.48
C GLU A 216 -19.24 5.35 -9.93
N ARG A 217 -18.19 5.08 -9.14
CA ARG A 217 -17.43 6.12 -8.45
C ARG A 217 -16.40 6.83 -9.32
N TYR A 218 -15.70 6.11 -10.18
CA TYR A 218 -14.55 6.63 -10.94
C TYR A 218 -14.77 6.67 -12.46
N GLY A 219 -15.90 6.16 -12.94
CA GLY A 219 -16.24 6.17 -14.35
C GLY A 219 -15.55 5.08 -15.18
N GLU A 220 -15.72 5.18 -16.50
CA GLU A 220 -15.40 4.11 -17.45
C GLU A 220 -13.90 3.85 -17.62
N ASP A 221 -13.04 4.83 -17.33
CA ASP A 221 -11.59 4.72 -17.54
C ASP A 221 -10.86 3.97 -16.42
N PHE A 222 -11.51 3.74 -15.27
CA PHE A 222 -10.89 3.11 -14.11
C PHE A 222 -10.50 1.65 -14.37
N TRP A 223 -11.45 0.83 -14.84
CA TRP A 223 -11.21 -0.60 -15.07
C TRP A 223 -10.18 -0.86 -16.17
N PRO A 224 -10.22 -0.19 -17.34
CA PRO A 224 -9.17 -0.32 -18.35
C PRO A 224 -7.76 -0.07 -17.82
N ALA A 225 -7.58 0.88 -16.89
CA ALA A 225 -6.28 1.17 -16.29
C ALA A 225 -5.79 0.05 -15.35
N VAL A 226 -6.70 -0.60 -14.60
CA VAL A 226 -6.40 -1.75 -13.74
C VAL A 226 -6.14 -3.01 -14.57
N GLU A 227 -6.99 -3.29 -15.56
CA GLU A 227 -6.95 -4.47 -16.44
C GLU A 227 -5.77 -4.46 -17.40
N ALA A 228 -5.12 -3.31 -17.60
CA ALA A 228 -3.84 -3.23 -18.32
C ALA A 228 -2.73 -4.09 -17.68
N TYR A 229 -2.91 -4.54 -16.43
CA TYR A 229 -2.00 -5.43 -15.70
C TYR A 229 -2.51 -6.88 -15.60
N ASP A 230 -3.57 -7.26 -16.31
CA ASP A 230 -4.04 -8.64 -16.30
C ASP A 230 -2.94 -9.61 -16.74
N GLY A 231 -2.80 -10.72 -16.00
CA GLY A 231 -1.74 -11.70 -16.21
C GLY A 231 -0.36 -11.30 -15.64
N THR A 232 -0.22 -10.14 -15.02
CA THR A 232 1.03 -9.74 -14.35
C THR A 232 1.32 -10.63 -13.14
N ASP A 233 2.54 -11.15 -13.08
CA ASP A 233 3.06 -11.77 -11.86
C ASP A 233 3.60 -10.70 -10.90
N PHE A 234 2.76 -10.30 -9.96
CA PHE A 234 3.11 -9.34 -8.93
C PHE A 234 4.11 -9.88 -7.87
N GLU A 235 4.56 -11.13 -7.93
CA GLU A 235 5.69 -11.58 -7.09
C GLU A 235 7.05 -11.33 -7.78
N SER A 236 7.08 -10.99 -9.08
CA SER A 236 8.30 -10.75 -9.84
C SER A 236 8.81 -9.29 -9.76
N ILE A 237 10.12 -9.07 -10.04
CA ILE A 237 10.79 -7.74 -10.04
C ILE A 237 11.38 -7.34 -11.38
#